data_AF-A0A317D9R6-F1
#
_entry.id   AF-A0A317D9R6-F1
#
_cell.length_a   1.000
_cell.length_b   1.000
_cell.length_c   1.000
_cell.angle_alpha   90.00
_cell.angle_beta   90.00
_cell.angle_gamma   90.00
#
_symmetry.space_group_name_H-M   'P 1'
#
loop_
_entity.id
_entity.type
_entity.pdbx_description
1 polymer ?
#
loop_
_entity_poly.entity_id
_entity_poly.type
_entity_poly.pdbx_seq_one_letter_code
_entity_poly.pdbx_strand_id
1 'polypeptide(L)'
;MSFDEATFNGGQVFFGGATFGGGEVSFDGAVFGGGQVSFRRATFSGGQVLLGAALIHVPPVFDAWPGGAPPEGLVLPEASA
;
A
#
# COMPACT_ATOMS: atom_id res chain seq x y z
N MET A 1 -0.53 -12.05 -4.72
CA MET A 1 0.24 -11.14 -5.60
C MET A 1 1.43 -10.64 -4.80
N SER A 2 2.63 -10.56 -5.34
CA SER A 2 3.81 -10.10 -4.58
C SER A 2 4.51 -9.00 -5.35
N PHE A 3 4.93 -7.98 -4.61
CA PHE A 3 5.80 -6.87 -5.03
C PHE A 3 7.01 -6.79 -4.10
N ASP A 4 7.43 -7.93 -3.54
CA ASP A 4 8.53 -7.96 -2.58
C ASP A 4 9.82 -7.47 -3.24
N GLU A 5 10.65 -6.74 -2.48
CA GLU A 5 11.89 -6.08 -2.93
C GLU A 5 11.74 -5.09 -4.10
N ALA A 6 10.49 -4.77 -4.50
CA ALA A 6 10.24 -3.84 -5.57
C ALA A 6 10.73 -2.43 -5.19
N THR A 7 11.52 -1.83 -6.06
CA THR A 7 12.04 -0.49 -5.85
C THR A 7 11.28 0.52 -6.70
N PHE A 8 10.49 1.37 -6.04
CA PHE A 8 9.72 2.45 -6.66
C PHE A 8 10.50 3.78 -6.52
N ASN A 9 11.53 3.94 -7.35
CA ASN A 9 12.37 5.14 -7.36
C ASN A 9 11.91 6.13 -8.44
N GLY A 10 11.53 7.35 -8.02
CA GLY A 10 11.55 8.52 -8.90
C GLY A 10 10.26 8.89 -9.66
N GLY A 11 9.08 8.36 -9.29
CA GLY A 11 7.82 8.74 -9.94
C GLY A 11 6.59 8.48 -9.08
N GLN A 12 5.48 9.18 -9.37
CA GLN A 12 4.20 8.91 -8.72
C GLN A 12 3.72 7.50 -9.13
N VAL A 13 3.52 6.62 -8.15
CA VAL A 13 2.95 5.29 -8.37
C VAL A 13 1.47 5.35 -8.03
N PHE A 14 0.61 5.05 -9.01
CA PHE A 14 -0.82 5.14 -8.84
C PHE A 14 -1.46 3.75 -8.95
N PHE A 15 -1.98 3.25 -7.83
CA PHE A 15 -2.78 2.02 -7.74
C PHE A 15 -4.28 2.32 -7.69
N GLY A 16 -4.70 3.54 -8.03
CA GLY A 16 -6.08 3.93 -7.86
C GLY A 16 -7.02 3.21 -8.81
N GLY A 17 -8.15 2.73 -8.27
CA GLY A 17 -9.09 1.87 -8.99
C GLY A 17 -8.67 0.39 -9.03
N ALA A 18 -7.49 0.03 -8.53
CA ALA A 18 -7.09 -1.37 -8.41
C ALA A 18 -7.99 -2.09 -7.42
N THR A 19 -8.36 -3.33 -7.74
CA THR A 19 -9.08 -4.21 -6.82
C THR A 19 -8.13 -5.28 -6.31
N PHE A 20 -7.80 -5.20 -5.03
CA PHE A 20 -7.06 -6.21 -4.30
C PHE A 20 -8.09 -7.14 -3.64
N GLY A 21 -8.55 -8.13 -4.42
CA GLY A 21 -9.60 -9.06 -4.00
C GLY A 21 -9.05 -10.45 -3.67
N GLY A 22 -9.47 -10.99 -2.51
CA GLY A 22 -9.46 -12.44 -2.21
C GLY A 22 -8.12 -13.16 -2.09
N GLY A 23 -6.98 -12.48 -2.15
CA GLY A 23 -5.65 -13.08 -2.02
C GLY A 23 -4.65 -12.18 -1.31
N GLU A 24 -3.58 -12.77 -0.79
CA GLU A 24 -2.51 -12.04 -0.12
C GLU A 24 -1.72 -11.18 -1.11
N VAL A 25 -1.48 -9.92 -0.76
CA VAL A 25 -0.65 -8.95 -1.48
C VAL A 25 0.49 -8.54 -0.57
N SER A 26 1.73 -8.88 -0.94
CA SER A 26 2.92 -8.58 -0.14
C SER A 26 3.79 -7.51 -0.81
N PHE A 27 4.34 -6.61 0.02
CA PHE A 27 5.33 -5.58 -0.34
C PHE A 27 6.56 -5.67 0.58
N ASP A 28 6.92 -6.89 0.99
CA ASP A 28 8.02 -7.12 1.92
C ASP A 28 9.33 -6.62 1.32
N GLY A 29 10.06 -5.77 2.05
CA GLY A 29 11.31 -5.15 1.57
C GLY A 29 11.15 -4.21 0.36
N ALA A 30 9.92 -3.88 -0.06
CA ALA A 30 9.71 -2.91 -1.13
C ALA A 30 10.16 -1.51 -0.69
N VAL A 31 10.78 -0.76 -1.60
CA VAL A 31 11.33 0.58 -1.31
C VAL A 31 10.50 1.65 -2.02
N PHE A 32 9.84 2.50 -1.25
CA PHE A 32 9.11 3.69 -1.73
C PHE A 32 9.98 4.95 -1.52
N GLY A 33 11.02 5.08 -2.34
CA GLY A 33 12.17 5.96 -2.07
C GLY A 33 12.09 7.39 -2.62
N GLY A 34 11.17 7.71 -3.53
CA GLY A 34 11.24 9.03 -4.20
C GLY A 34 9.98 9.57 -4.85
N GLY A 35 8.84 8.90 -4.72
CA GLY A 35 7.59 9.35 -5.33
C GLY A 35 6.39 9.04 -4.47
N GLN A 36 5.33 9.84 -4.62
CA GLN A 36 4.06 9.60 -3.94
C GLN A 36 3.45 8.29 -4.45
N VAL A 37 3.13 7.38 -3.53
CA VAL A 37 2.32 6.20 -3.83
C VAL A 37 0.89 6.47 -3.42
N SER A 38 -0.05 6.27 -4.34
CA SER A 38 -1.46 6.56 -4.13
C SER A 38 -2.32 5.33 -4.38
N PHE A 39 -3.09 4.94 -3.36
CA PHE A 39 -4.10 3.89 -3.39
C PHE A 39 -5.51 4.47 -3.43
N ARG A 40 -5.67 5.73 -3.81
CA ARG A 40 -7.00 6.37 -3.90
C ARG A 40 -7.91 5.62 -4.86
N ARG A 41 -9.11 5.28 -4.43
CA ARG A 41 -10.13 4.48 -5.09
C ARG A 41 -9.75 3.02 -5.27
N ALA A 42 -8.69 2.54 -4.61
CA ALA A 42 -8.41 1.11 -4.57
C ALA A 42 -9.43 0.41 -3.68
N THR A 43 -9.85 -0.78 -4.10
CA THR A 43 -10.76 -1.65 -3.34
C THR A 43 -9.93 -2.74 -2.68
N PHE A 44 -10.04 -2.84 -1.35
CA PHE A 44 -9.45 -3.91 -0.55
C PHE A 44 -10.58 -4.82 -0.08
N SER A 45 -10.78 -5.96 -0.75
CA SER A 45 -11.91 -6.86 -0.48
C SER A 45 -11.41 -8.26 -0.12
N GLY A 46 -11.21 -8.48 1.18
CA GLY A 46 -11.05 -9.80 1.79
C GLY A 46 -9.69 -10.48 1.62
N GLY A 47 -8.69 -9.79 1.06
CA GLY A 47 -7.30 -10.26 1.00
C GLY A 47 -6.41 -9.52 1.99
N GLN A 48 -5.37 -10.18 2.49
CA GLN A 48 -4.33 -9.52 3.30
C GLN A 48 -3.47 -8.64 2.37
N VAL A 49 -3.28 -7.37 2.71
CA VAL A 49 -2.34 -6.48 2.01
C VAL A 49 -1.32 -6.01 3.01
N LEU A 50 -0.08 -6.49 2.87
CA LEU A 50 1.02 -6.28 3.80
C LEU A 50 1.97 -5.21 3.27
N LEU A 51 1.77 -3.97 3.72
CA LEU A 51 2.72 -2.87 3.47
C LEU A 51 3.65 -2.62 4.67
N GLY A 52 3.41 -3.28 5.80
CA GLY A 52 4.14 -3.08 7.07
C GLY A 52 5.67 -3.14 6.98
N ALA A 53 6.19 -4.00 6.10
CA ALA A 53 7.63 -4.23 5.94
C ALA A 53 8.25 -3.46 4.77
N ALA A 54 7.48 -2.59 4.10
CA ALA A 54 8.01 -1.73 3.06
C ALA A 54 8.81 -0.56 3.67
N LEU A 55 9.95 -0.23 3.07
CA LEU A 55 10.73 0.95 3.41
C LEU A 55 10.09 2.18 2.77
N ILE A 56 9.59 3.07 3.62
CA ILE A 56 8.78 4.21 3.18
C ILE A 56 9.49 5.51 3.49
N HIS A 57 9.81 6.28 2.45
CA HIS A 57 10.28 7.66 2.63
C HIS A 57 9.12 8.65 2.64
N VAL A 58 8.03 8.35 1.93
CA VAL A 58 6.81 9.16 1.87
C VAL A 58 5.60 8.26 2.11
N PRO A 59 4.79 8.50 3.16
CA PRO A 59 3.63 7.69 3.45
C PRO A 59 2.69 7.55 2.23
N PRO A 60 2.23 6.32 1.92
CA PRO A 60 1.26 6.12 0.87
C PRO A 60 -0.05 6.83 1.20
N VAL A 61 -0.69 7.38 0.18
CA VAL A 61 -1.96 8.10 0.30
C VAL A 61 -3.11 7.12 0.06
N PHE A 62 -4.02 7.06 1.02
CA PHE A 62 -5.27 6.30 0.93
C PHE A 62 -6.48 7.24 0.89
N ASP A 63 -7.63 6.70 0.53
CA ASP A 63 -8.90 7.39 0.78
C ASP A 63 -9.26 7.33 2.25
N ALA A 64 -10.12 8.26 2.68
CA ALA A 64 -10.74 8.19 3.98
C ALA A 64 -11.65 6.96 4.05
N TRP A 65 -11.43 6.12 5.07
CA TRP A 65 -12.23 4.93 5.27
C TRP A 65 -13.51 5.24 6.06
N PRO A 66 -14.63 4.55 5.77
CA PRO A 66 -15.82 4.63 6.60
C PRO A 66 -15.47 4.24 8.05
N GLY A 67 -15.71 5.14 9.01
CA GLY A 67 -15.36 4.90 10.42
C GLY A 67 -13.92 5.21 10.80
N GLY A 68 -13.10 5.72 9.88
CA GLY A 68 -11.73 6.19 10.16
C GLY A 68 -10.68 5.09 10.32
N ALA A 69 -11.06 3.82 10.15
CA ALA A 69 -10.17 2.67 10.26
C ALA A 69 -9.97 1.99 8.90
N PRO A 70 -8.77 1.47 8.59
CA PRO A 70 -8.53 0.74 7.36
C PRO A 70 -9.39 -0.53 7.25
N PRO A 71 -9.66 -1.03 6.04
CA PRO A 71 -10.37 -2.29 5.83
C PRO A 71 -9.63 -3.45 6.49
N GLU A 72 -10.39 -4.46 6.89
CA GLU A 72 -9.82 -5.68 7.45
C GLU A 72 -8.83 -6.33 6.46
N GLY A 73 -7.66 -6.72 6.97
CA GLY A 73 -6.57 -7.30 6.18
C GLY A 73 -5.59 -6.29 5.58
N LEU A 74 -5.86 -4.98 5.63
CA LEU A 74 -4.89 -3.96 5.22
C LEU A 74 -3.94 -3.61 6.37
N VAL A 75 -2.67 -4.02 6.25
CA VAL A 75 -1.59 -3.67 7.17
C VAL A 75 -0.81 -2.50 6.58
N LEU A 76 -0.92 -1.35 7.24
CA LEU A 76 -0.24 -0.13 6.84
C LEU A 76 1.26 -0.18 7.20
N PRO A 77 2.12 0.50 6.44
CA PRO A 77 3.51 0.72 6.82
C PRO A 77 3.56 1.57 8.09
N GLU A 78 4.45 1.24 9.01
CA GLU A 78 4.78 2.14 10.12
C GLU A 78 5.29 3.45 9.50
N ALA A 79 4.62 4.56 9.78
CA ALA A 79 5.15 5.86 9.42
C ALA A 79 6.43 6.06 10.24
N SER A 80 7.60 5.95 9.60
CA SER A 80 8.86 6.29 10.23
C SER A 80 8.78 7.75 10.68
N ALA A 81 8.72 7.94 12.00
CA ALA A 81 8.73 9.23 12.68
C ALA A 81 10.01 10.02 12.40
#